data_AF-A0A0B1SFW2-F1
#
_entry.id   AF-A0A0B1SFW2-F1
#
_cell.length_a   1.000
_cell.length_b   1.000
_cell.length_c   1.000
_cell.angle_alpha   90.00
_cell.angle_beta   90.00
_cell.angle_gamma   90.00
#
_symmetry.space_group_name_H-M   'P 1'
#
loop_
_entity.id
_entity.type
_entity.pdbx_description
1 polymer ?
#
loop_
_entity_poly.entity_id
_entity_poly.type
_entity_poly.pdbx_seq_one_letter_code
_entity_poly.pdbx_strand_id
1 'polypeptide(L)'
;MFCLGVTNPESSGLGGGFLMTIYNRTRGECVFVNSRETAPAAAHRDMYKNNSNAAQYGLVEWEELVLPSAKLARRGTVVSEYLGEALKSKERYLRMFPSMKGWINPDTDKIYKRGDIIPRPKLADTLEKIANSSDPVEMFYRGEMAETIIREITEGGGILTKQDLADYKPIEMEPLISTDFRNDLVMCGGPPPSSFAVTQLIVRAMS
;
A
#
# COMPACT_ATOMS: atom_id res chain seq x y z
N MET A 1 -6.31 4.50 4.35
CA MET A 1 -5.67 3.56 3.38
C MET A 1 -6.16 2.13 3.54
N PHE A 2 -6.07 1.48 4.70
CA PHE A 2 -6.43 0.05 4.88
C PHE A 2 -7.76 -0.39 4.24
N CYS A 3 -8.84 0.40 4.37
CA CYS A 3 -10.14 0.11 3.74
C CYS A 3 -10.07 -0.02 2.21
N LEU A 4 -9.24 0.77 1.52
CA LEU A 4 -9.03 0.64 0.07
C LEU A 4 -8.37 -0.70 -0.28
N GLY A 5 -7.43 -1.18 0.53
CA GLY A 5 -6.83 -2.51 0.37
C GLY A 5 -7.76 -3.68 0.66
N VAL A 6 -8.94 -3.42 1.25
CA VAL A 6 -10.01 -4.42 1.48
C VAL A 6 -11.11 -4.34 0.41
N THR A 7 -11.40 -3.14 -0.09
CA THR A 7 -12.48 -2.88 -1.07
C THR A 7 -12.03 -2.94 -2.53
N ASN A 8 -10.80 -2.48 -2.81
CA ASN A 8 -10.15 -2.47 -4.12
C ASN A 8 -8.73 -3.10 -4.02
N PRO A 9 -8.64 -4.37 -3.58
CA PRO A 9 -7.39 -5.09 -3.32
C PRO A 9 -6.52 -5.32 -4.58
N GLU A 10 -7.09 -5.18 -5.78
CA GLU A 10 -6.36 -5.20 -7.05
C GLU A 10 -5.59 -3.89 -7.35
N SER A 11 -5.91 -2.82 -6.61
CA SER A 11 -5.36 -1.47 -6.81
C SER A 11 -4.43 -1.02 -5.67
N SER A 12 -4.58 -1.55 -4.45
CA SER A 12 -3.76 -1.19 -3.28
C SER A 12 -3.81 -2.27 -2.20
N GLY A 13 -2.87 -2.27 -1.25
CA GLY A 13 -2.89 -3.19 -0.10
C GLY A 13 -1.65 -3.09 0.79
N LEU A 14 -1.61 -3.92 1.85
CA LEU A 14 -0.47 -4.02 2.78
C LEU A 14 0.85 -4.44 2.10
N GLY A 15 0.78 -5.13 0.97
CA GLY A 15 1.95 -5.62 0.22
C GLY A 15 2.52 -4.64 -0.80
N GLY A 16 2.11 -3.38 -0.79
CA GLY A 16 2.59 -2.33 -1.69
C GLY A 16 2.88 -1.02 -0.96
N GLY A 17 3.28 -0.01 -1.71
CA GLY A 17 3.68 1.30 -1.18
C GLY A 17 2.63 2.41 -1.35
N PHE A 18 2.92 3.59 -0.78
CA PHE A 18 2.14 4.81 -0.98
C PHE A 18 3.00 6.08 -1.01
N LEU A 19 2.46 7.14 -1.60
CA LEU A 19 2.98 8.51 -1.52
C LEU A 19 1.93 9.39 -0.86
N MET A 20 2.34 10.34 -0.01
CA MET A 20 1.41 11.24 0.68
C MET A 20 1.98 12.65 0.79
N THR A 21 1.21 13.64 0.34
CA THR A 21 1.44 15.06 0.63
C THR A 21 0.52 15.47 1.78
N ILE A 22 1.09 16.02 2.84
CA ILE A 22 0.37 16.47 4.04
C ILE A 22 0.56 17.99 4.13
N TYR A 23 -0.51 18.75 4.38
CA TYR A 23 -0.42 20.18 4.67
C TYR A 23 -0.76 20.44 6.14
N ASN A 24 0.20 20.98 6.90
CA ASN A 24 -0.01 21.37 8.28
C ASN A 24 -0.45 22.84 8.34
N ARG A 25 -1.77 23.07 8.46
CA ARG A 25 -2.37 24.41 8.54
C ARG A 25 -1.81 25.27 9.68
N THR A 26 -1.48 24.68 10.82
CA THR A 26 -0.99 25.41 12.00
C THR A 26 0.43 25.95 11.79
N ARG A 27 1.26 25.21 11.04
CA ARG A 27 2.63 25.60 10.71
C ARG A 27 2.75 26.33 9.37
N GLY A 28 1.75 26.22 8.50
CA GLY A 28 1.78 26.75 7.14
C GLY A 28 2.64 25.92 6.17
N GLU A 29 3.05 24.72 6.57
CA GLU A 29 4.08 23.91 5.91
C GLU A 29 3.46 22.69 5.21
N CYS A 30 4.06 22.26 4.09
CA CYS A 30 3.80 20.95 3.51
C CYS A 30 4.87 19.94 3.93
N VAL A 31 4.50 18.67 4.02
CA VAL A 31 5.39 17.53 4.26
C VAL A 31 5.10 16.48 3.19
N PHE A 32 6.14 15.82 2.67
CA PHE A 32 5.98 14.70 1.73
C PHE A 32 6.57 13.41 2.29
N VAL A 33 5.73 12.37 2.31
CA VAL A 33 6.08 11.02 2.76
C VAL A 33 6.11 10.08 1.56
N ASN A 34 7.25 9.42 1.36
CA ASN A 34 7.48 8.44 0.31
C ASN A 34 7.65 7.04 0.92
N SER A 35 6.52 6.37 1.12
CA SER A 35 6.43 4.96 1.53
C SER A 35 6.30 4.03 0.32
N ARG A 36 6.97 4.35 -0.80
CA ARG A 36 7.06 3.44 -1.95
C ARG A 36 7.91 2.23 -1.58
N GLU A 37 7.68 1.13 -2.29
CA GLU A 37 8.51 -0.07 -2.22
C GLU A 37 9.96 0.26 -2.62
N THR A 38 10.93 -0.27 -1.89
CA THR A 38 12.34 -0.26 -2.30
C THR A 38 12.72 -1.62 -2.87
N ALA A 39 13.66 -1.65 -3.80
CA ALA A 39 14.26 -2.91 -4.23
C ALA A 39 14.95 -3.60 -3.03
N PRO A 40 14.99 -4.96 -3.00
CA PRO A 40 15.76 -5.72 -2.00
C PRO A 40 17.23 -5.29 -1.92
N ALA A 41 17.95 -5.53 -0.83
CA ALA A 41 19.40 -5.28 -0.73
C ALA A 41 20.23 -6.21 -1.63
N ALA A 42 19.66 -7.36 -2.04
CA ALA A 42 20.18 -8.16 -3.15
C ALA A 42 20.11 -7.43 -4.52
N ALA A 43 19.50 -6.23 -4.60
CA ALA A 43 19.40 -5.44 -5.82
C ALA A 43 20.61 -4.51 -6.05
N HIS A 44 21.16 -4.55 -7.27
CA HIS A 44 22.30 -3.72 -7.69
C HIS A 44 21.90 -2.56 -8.62
N ARG A 45 22.87 -1.69 -8.98
CA ARG A 45 22.60 -0.50 -9.84
C ARG A 45 22.01 -0.89 -11.18
N ASP A 46 22.61 -1.91 -11.78
CA ASP A 46 22.28 -2.44 -13.10
C ASP A 46 21.14 -3.48 -12.96
N MET A 47 20.22 -3.12 -12.06
CA MET A 47 19.02 -3.78 -11.50
C MET A 47 18.12 -2.74 -10.77
N TYR A 48 18.45 -1.43 -10.88
CA TYR A 48 17.70 -0.19 -10.55
C TYR A 48 17.73 0.29 -9.05
N LYS A 49 18.37 1.44 -8.74
CA LYS A 49 19.01 1.77 -7.42
C LYS A 49 18.32 2.80 -6.45
N ASN A 50 18.32 2.49 -5.11
CA ASN A 50 18.22 3.34 -3.85
C ASN A 50 16.93 3.39 -2.92
N ASN A 51 17.00 4.01 -1.70
CA ASN A 51 16.14 3.89 -0.46
C ASN A 51 16.26 5.15 0.49
N SER A 52 15.39 5.38 1.55
CA SER A 52 15.68 5.92 2.95
C SER A 52 14.68 6.84 3.77
N ASN A 53 13.88 6.36 4.76
CA ASN A 53 13.50 6.94 6.12
C ASN A 53 12.82 8.37 6.31
N ALA A 54 11.82 8.68 7.18
CA ALA A 54 10.75 7.94 7.94
C ALA A 54 9.62 8.89 8.51
N ALA A 55 8.33 8.59 8.24
CA ALA A 55 7.06 9.36 8.37
C ALA A 55 6.49 9.73 9.78
N GLN A 56 6.03 10.98 9.99
CA GLN A 56 5.49 11.45 11.29
C GLN A 56 4.04 12.02 11.30
N TYR A 57 3.30 11.63 12.36
CA TYR A 57 2.00 12.13 12.85
C TYR A 57 0.70 11.67 12.17
N GLY A 58 -0.02 10.77 12.88
CA GLY A 58 -1.47 10.65 12.86
C GLY A 58 -2.07 11.24 14.15
N LEU A 59 -3.36 11.60 14.14
CA LEU A 59 -4.06 12.25 15.28
C LEU A 59 -5.04 11.33 16.02
N VAL A 60 -5.04 10.03 15.71
CA VAL A 60 -5.95 9.01 16.26
C VAL A 60 -5.17 7.74 16.56
N GLU A 61 -5.70 6.93 17.48
CA GLU A 61 -5.04 5.70 17.92
C GLU A 61 -4.89 4.69 16.78
N TRP A 62 -3.78 3.95 16.79
CA TRP A 62 -3.44 3.01 15.71
C TRP A 62 -4.52 1.94 15.50
N GLU A 63 -5.05 1.39 16.58
CA GLU A 63 -6.10 0.37 16.55
C GLU A 63 -7.35 0.87 15.81
N GLU A 64 -7.75 2.13 16.02
CA GLU A 64 -8.92 2.77 15.41
C GLU A 64 -8.77 2.95 13.89
N LEU A 65 -7.53 3.09 13.39
CA LEU A 65 -7.25 3.17 11.95
C LEU A 65 -7.40 1.81 11.24
N VAL A 66 -7.11 0.71 11.94
CA VAL A 66 -6.95 -0.63 11.35
C VAL A 66 -8.19 -1.50 11.57
N LEU A 67 -8.74 -1.56 12.79
CA LEU A 67 -9.86 -2.46 13.13
C LEU A 67 -11.14 -2.28 12.27
N PRO A 68 -11.55 -1.07 11.84
CA PRO A 68 -12.70 -0.93 10.93
C PRO A 68 -12.48 -1.70 9.62
N SER A 69 -11.23 -1.74 9.13
CA SER A 69 -10.86 -2.46 7.91
C SER A 69 -10.81 -3.96 8.14
N ALA A 70 -10.35 -4.43 9.30
CA ALA A 70 -10.41 -5.85 9.67
C ALA A 70 -11.87 -6.35 9.77
N LYS A 71 -12.73 -5.59 10.46
CA LYS A 71 -14.18 -5.86 10.57
C LYS A 71 -14.88 -5.85 9.20
N LEU A 72 -14.41 -5.04 8.25
CA LEU A 72 -14.89 -5.06 6.87
C LEU A 72 -14.39 -6.30 6.12
N ALA A 73 -13.10 -6.64 6.21
CA ALA A 73 -12.51 -7.83 5.60
C ALA A 73 -13.18 -9.12 6.09
N ARG A 74 -13.51 -9.21 7.39
CA ARG A 74 -14.16 -10.39 8.00
C ARG A 74 -15.61 -10.57 7.54
N ARG A 75 -16.39 -9.47 7.48
CA ARG A 75 -17.78 -9.48 6.95
C ARG A 75 -17.85 -9.65 5.44
N GLY A 76 -16.81 -9.23 4.74
CA GLY A 76 -16.73 -9.18 3.29
C GLY A 76 -17.22 -7.87 2.69
N THR A 77 -16.82 -7.64 1.45
CA THR A 77 -17.15 -6.45 0.66
C THR A 77 -17.99 -6.83 -0.56
N VAL A 78 -18.84 -5.91 -1.02
CA VAL A 78 -19.55 -6.09 -2.30
C VAL A 78 -18.53 -5.94 -3.43
N VAL A 79 -18.44 -6.94 -4.30
CA VAL A 79 -17.56 -6.91 -5.47
C VAL A 79 -18.01 -5.80 -6.42
N SER A 80 -17.12 -4.84 -6.67
CA SER A 80 -17.33 -3.75 -7.62
C SER A 80 -17.30 -4.27 -9.05
N GLU A 81 -17.78 -3.46 -10.00
CA GLU A 81 -17.71 -3.80 -11.43
C GLU A 81 -16.27 -3.99 -11.90
N TYR A 82 -15.36 -3.10 -11.47
CA TYR A 82 -13.95 -3.16 -11.80
C TYR A 82 -13.27 -4.41 -11.21
N LEU A 83 -13.50 -4.72 -9.92
CA LEU A 83 -12.97 -5.94 -9.30
C LEU A 83 -13.52 -7.20 -9.98
N GLY A 84 -14.80 -7.23 -10.36
CA GLY A 84 -15.40 -8.35 -11.10
C GLY A 84 -14.71 -8.62 -12.44
N GLU A 85 -14.47 -7.58 -13.25
CA GLU A 85 -13.73 -7.72 -14.51
C GLU A 85 -12.24 -8.03 -14.29
N ALA A 86 -11.62 -7.50 -13.23
CA ALA A 86 -10.25 -7.87 -12.86
C ALA A 86 -10.14 -9.37 -12.52
N LEU A 87 -11.02 -9.91 -11.68
CA LEU A 87 -11.07 -11.34 -11.33
C LEU A 87 -11.27 -12.23 -12.56
N LYS A 88 -12.22 -11.85 -13.43
CA LYS A 88 -12.49 -12.52 -14.72
C LYS A 88 -11.29 -12.52 -15.64
N SER A 89 -10.60 -11.39 -15.80
CA SER A 89 -9.39 -11.30 -16.63
C SER A 89 -8.21 -12.14 -16.11
N LYS A 90 -8.22 -12.48 -14.81
CA LYS A 90 -7.14 -13.20 -14.12
C LYS A 90 -7.51 -14.64 -13.73
N GLU A 91 -8.72 -15.13 -13.99
CA GLU A 91 -9.22 -16.43 -13.47
C GLU A 91 -8.23 -17.60 -13.67
N ARG A 92 -7.60 -17.69 -14.85
CA ARG A 92 -6.56 -18.69 -15.12
C ARG A 92 -5.44 -18.69 -14.06
N TYR A 93 -4.96 -17.51 -13.66
CA TYR A 93 -3.92 -17.37 -12.65
C TYR A 93 -4.46 -17.64 -11.23
N LEU A 94 -5.70 -17.22 -10.94
CA LEU A 94 -6.37 -17.47 -9.66
C LEU A 94 -6.51 -18.98 -9.38
N ARG A 95 -6.76 -19.78 -10.42
CA ARG A 95 -6.85 -21.24 -10.33
C ARG A 95 -5.49 -21.96 -10.36
N MET A 96 -4.45 -21.30 -10.88
CA MET A 96 -3.10 -21.88 -11.02
C MET A 96 -2.31 -21.87 -9.70
N PHE A 97 -2.53 -20.87 -8.83
CA PHE A 97 -1.77 -20.70 -7.59
C PHE A 97 -2.60 -21.05 -6.35
N PRO A 98 -2.19 -22.01 -5.50
CA PRO A 98 -2.92 -22.39 -4.29
C PRO A 98 -3.18 -21.24 -3.32
N SER A 99 -2.27 -20.27 -3.22
CA SER A 99 -2.42 -19.04 -2.43
C SER A 99 -3.61 -18.18 -2.87
N MET A 100 -4.00 -18.25 -4.15
CA MET A 100 -5.09 -17.48 -4.73
C MET A 100 -6.46 -18.17 -4.61
N LYS A 101 -6.55 -19.34 -3.98
CA LYS A 101 -7.82 -20.07 -3.79
C LYS A 101 -8.91 -19.22 -3.11
N GLY A 102 -8.54 -18.26 -2.25
CA GLY A 102 -9.48 -17.33 -1.59
C GLY A 102 -10.20 -16.34 -2.52
N TRP A 103 -9.93 -16.39 -3.84
CA TRP A 103 -10.65 -15.63 -4.87
C TRP A 103 -11.67 -16.46 -5.66
N ILE A 104 -11.72 -17.78 -5.41
CA ILE A 104 -12.75 -18.67 -5.92
C ILE A 104 -13.77 -18.87 -4.80
N ASN A 105 -15.06 -18.74 -5.11
CA ASN A 105 -16.14 -19.03 -4.19
C ASN A 105 -16.17 -20.56 -3.92
N PRO A 106 -16.03 -21.01 -2.66
CA PRO A 106 -15.88 -22.43 -2.35
C PRO A 106 -17.17 -23.24 -2.56
N ASP A 107 -18.34 -22.60 -2.51
CA ASP A 107 -19.64 -23.25 -2.63
C ASP A 107 -20.05 -23.46 -4.09
N THR A 108 -19.52 -22.64 -5.02
CA THR A 108 -19.92 -22.63 -6.43
C THR A 108 -18.78 -22.97 -7.42
N ASP A 109 -17.53 -23.07 -6.94
CA ASP A 109 -16.30 -23.18 -7.73
C ASP A 109 -16.20 -22.16 -8.88
N LYS A 110 -16.65 -20.92 -8.62
CA LYS A 110 -16.59 -19.80 -9.58
C LYS A 110 -15.87 -18.62 -8.95
N ILE A 111 -15.25 -17.79 -9.78
CA ILE A 111 -14.82 -16.45 -9.34
C ILE A 111 -16.03 -15.65 -8.85
N TYR A 112 -15.81 -14.79 -7.85
CA TYR A 112 -16.80 -13.80 -7.45
C TYR A 112 -16.99 -12.77 -8.58
N LYS A 113 -18.23 -12.32 -8.77
CA LYS A 113 -18.64 -11.32 -9.79
C LYS A 113 -19.27 -10.10 -9.12
N ARG A 114 -19.48 -9.02 -9.89
CA ARG A 114 -20.16 -7.80 -9.44
C ARG A 114 -21.43 -8.11 -8.65
N GLY A 115 -21.54 -7.53 -7.44
CA GLY A 115 -22.69 -7.68 -6.55
C GLY A 115 -22.59 -8.86 -5.56
N ASP A 116 -21.70 -9.82 -5.77
CA ASP A 116 -21.42 -10.85 -4.76
C ASP A 116 -20.72 -10.23 -3.53
N ILE A 117 -20.83 -10.88 -2.37
CA ILE A 117 -20.07 -10.50 -1.16
C ILE A 117 -18.86 -11.42 -1.04
N ILE A 118 -17.65 -10.85 -1.01
CA ILE A 118 -16.39 -11.60 -0.88
C ILE A 118 -15.78 -11.43 0.53
N PRO A 119 -15.83 -12.44 1.41
CA PRO A 119 -15.17 -12.40 2.71
C PRO A 119 -13.66 -12.67 2.57
N ARG A 120 -12.85 -12.01 3.41
CA ARG A 120 -11.38 -12.05 3.39
C ARG A 120 -10.84 -12.40 4.80
N PRO A 121 -11.20 -13.55 5.39
CA PRO A 121 -10.94 -13.85 6.80
C PRO A 121 -9.45 -13.82 7.16
N LYS A 122 -8.57 -14.42 6.35
CA LYS A 122 -7.11 -14.37 6.58
C LYS A 122 -6.57 -12.94 6.65
N LEU A 123 -7.05 -12.04 5.78
CA LEU A 123 -6.65 -10.63 5.80
C LEU A 123 -7.22 -9.91 7.02
N ALA A 124 -8.43 -10.27 7.47
CA ALA A 124 -8.98 -9.76 8.73
C ALA A 124 -8.15 -10.21 9.94
N ASP A 125 -7.75 -11.48 10.00
CA ASP A 125 -6.87 -12.02 11.04
C ASP A 125 -5.53 -11.27 11.07
N THR A 126 -4.92 -11.02 9.90
CA THR A 126 -3.71 -10.19 9.78
C THR A 126 -3.93 -8.75 10.24
N LEU A 127 -5.01 -8.09 9.83
CA LEU A 127 -5.31 -6.71 10.22
C LEU A 127 -5.63 -6.59 11.71
N GLU A 128 -6.30 -7.57 12.33
CA GLU A 128 -6.53 -7.62 13.78
C GLU A 128 -5.21 -7.81 14.55
N LYS A 129 -4.30 -8.68 14.08
CA LYS A 129 -2.94 -8.78 14.65
C LYS A 129 -2.17 -7.47 14.56
N ILE A 130 -2.21 -6.79 13.40
CA ILE A 130 -1.56 -5.49 13.20
C ILE A 130 -2.18 -4.41 14.11
N ALA A 131 -3.50 -4.37 14.25
CA ALA A 131 -4.20 -3.39 15.08
C ALA A 131 -3.84 -3.53 16.57
N ASN A 132 -3.77 -4.77 17.06
CA ASN A 132 -3.58 -5.09 18.47
C ASN A 132 -2.09 -5.26 18.86
N SER A 133 -1.14 -5.05 17.94
CA SER A 133 0.28 -5.14 18.25
C SER A 133 0.76 -3.91 19.03
N SER A 134 1.54 -4.12 20.09
CA SER A 134 2.26 -3.04 20.79
C SER A 134 3.37 -2.42 19.93
N ASP A 135 3.89 -3.17 18.95
CA ASP A 135 4.78 -2.64 17.90
C ASP A 135 4.41 -3.29 16.55
N PRO A 136 3.49 -2.68 15.78
CA PRO A 136 3.06 -3.21 14.50
C PRO A 136 4.16 -3.12 13.43
N VAL A 137 5.10 -2.18 13.57
CA VAL A 137 6.20 -1.97 12.62
C VAL A 137 7.22 -3.08 12.79
N GLU A 138 7.65 -3.35 14.02
CA GLU A 138 8.59 -4.44 14.31
C GLU A 138 7.98 -5.81 13.97
N MET A 139 6.72 -6.05 14.35
CA MET A 139 6.00 -7.28 13.99
C MET A 139 6.00 -7.53 12.47
N PHE A 140 5.79 -6.48 11.67
CA PHE A 140 5.70 -6.56 10.21
C PHE A 140 7.07 -6.74 9.54
N TYR A 141 8.07 -5.95 9.93
CA TYR A 141 9.35 -5.87 9.23
C TYR A 141 10.45 -6.77 9.81
N ARG A 142 10.34 -7.22 11.06
CA ARG A 142 11.38 -8.04 11.74
C ARG A 142 10.83 -9.24 12.53
N GLY A 143 9.54 -9.23 12.88
CA GLY A 143 8.87 -10.26 13.68
C GLY A 143 8.15 -11.37 12.90
N GLU A 144 7.12 -11.97 13.51
CA GLU A 144 6.42 -13.16 12.97
C GLU A 144 5.79 -12.99 11.58
N MET A 145 5.44 -11.76 11.18
CA MET A 145 4.91 -11.49 9.85
C MET A 145 6.04 -11.44 8.82
N ALA A 146 7.20 -10.86 9.15
CA ALA A 146 8.39 -10.91 8.28
C ALA A 146 8.79 -12.36 7.99
N GLU A 147 8.83 -13.22 9.00
CA GLU A 147 9.07 -14.67 8.85
C GLU A 147 8.11 -15.33 7.86
N THR A 148 6.82 -14.98 7.94
CA THR A 148 5.78 -15.52 7.05
C THR A 148 5.90 -14.98 5.62
N ILE A 149 6.15 -13.68 5.47
CA ILE A 149 6.35 -13.01 4.18
C ILE A 149 7.56 -13.61 3.44
N ILE A 150 8.71 -13.75 4.12
CA ILE A 150 9.92 -14.31 3.50
C ILE A 150 9.73 -15.77 3.12
N ARG A 151 9.06 -16.57 3.96
CA ARG A 151 8.73 -17.96 3.60
C ARG A 151 7.88 -18.03 2.34
N GLU A 152 6.74 -17.33 2.29
CA GLU A 152 5.84 -17.40 1.13
C GLU A 152 6.48 -16.84 -0.16
N ILE A 153 7.30 -15.78 -0.06
CA ILE A 153 8.02 -15.23 -1.22
C ILE A 153 9.10 -16.21 -1.71
N THR A 154 9.89 -16.82 -0.82
CA THR A 154 10.95 -17.77 -1.21
C THR A 154 10.40 -19.10 -1.74
N GLU A 155 9.31 -19.61 -1.15
CA GLU A 155 8.54 -20.75 -1.70
C GLU A 155 7.97 -20.44 -3.10
N GLY A 156 7.62 -19.17 -3.36
CA GLY A 156 7.23 -18.65 -4.68
C GLY A 156 8.39 -18.40 -5.65
N GLY A 157 9.64 -18.70 -5.27
CA GLY A 157 10.84 -18.45 -6.09
C GLY A 157 11.37 -17.01 -6.07
N GLY A 158 10.88 -16.17 -5.16
CA GLY A 158 11.36 -14.80 -4.96
C GLY A 158 12.65 -14.72 -4.13
N ILE A 159 13.35 -13.59 -4.26
CA ILE A 159 14.69 -13.36 -3.69
C ILE A 159 14.71 -12.42 -2.47
N LEU A 160 13.54 -12.08 -1.92
CA LEU A 160 13.47 -11.21 -0.72
C LEU A 160 13.99 -11.96 0.50
N THR A 161 14.80 -11.28 1.30
CA THR A 161 15.41 -11.78 2.53
C THR A 161 14.86 -11.05 3.75
N LYS A 162 15.04 -11.65 4.95
CA LYS A 162 14.67 -10.99 6.22
C LYS A 162 15.40 -9.66 6.41
N GLN A 163 16.65 -9.56 5.94
CA GLN A 163 17.44 -8.35 6.04
C GLN A 163 16.82 -7.22 5.21
N ASP A 164 16.26 -7.52 4.04
CA ASP A 164 15.60 -6.54 3.19
C ASP A 164 14.37 -5.91 3.85
N LEU A 165 13.58 -6.72 4.57
CA LEU A 165 12.47 -6.22 5.38
C LEU A 165 12.98 -5.43 6.60
N ALA A 166 14.00 -5.93 7.28
CA ALA A 166 14.57 -5.28 8.46
C ALA A 166 15.26 -3.94 8.16
N ASP A 167 15.79 -3.75 6.95
CA ASP A 167 16.42 -2.53 6.47
C ASP A 167 15.46 -1.58 5.72
N TYR A 168 14.19 -1.97 5.52
CA TYR A 168 13.20 -1.15 4.81
C TYR A 168 12.85 0.13 5.57
N LYS A 169 12.88 1.27 4.87
CA LYS A 169 12.66 2.61 5.45
C LYS A 169 12.00 3.61 4.46
N PRO A 170 10.72 4.02 4.66
CA PRO A 170 9.98 5.07 3.92
C PRO A 170 10.59 6.49 3.98
N ILE A 171 10.94 7.16 2.87
CA ILE A 171 11.66 8.46 2.89
C ILE A 171 10.77 9.65 3.29
N GLU A 172 11.21 10.52 4.21
CA GLU A 172 10.71 11.91 4.32
C GLU A 172 11.54 12.82 3.41
N MET A 173 10.86 13.65 2.60
CA MET A 173 11.52 14.53 1.63
C MET A 173 10.97 15.95 1.73
N GLU A 174 11.87 16.93 1.54
CA GLU A 174 11.47 18.31 1.29
C GLU A 174 10.52 18.36 0.07
N PRO A 175 9.31 18.91 0.21
CA PRO A 175 8.35 18.99 -0.89
C PRO A 175 8.82 20.00 -1.94
N LEU A 176 8.47 19.74 -3.20
CA LEU A 176 8.52 20.79 -4.21
C LEU A 176 7.35 21.75 -3.98
N ILE A 177 7.65 23.05 -4.01
CA ILE A 177 6.67 24.14 -3.91
C ILE A 177 6.64 24.86 -5.27
N SER A 178 5.44 25.14 -5.79
CA SER A 178 5.24 26.06 -6.93
C SER A 178 4.30 27.19 -6.51
N THR A 179 4.74 28.40 -6.81
CA THR A 179 4.02 29.66 -6.60
C THR A 179 3.62 30.31 -7.94
N ASP A 180 3.66 29.55 -9.04
CA ASP A 180 3.43 30.06 -10.41
C ASP A 180 1.92 30.28 -10.71
N PHE A 181 1.04 30.20 -9.70
CA PHE A 181 -0.40 30.36 -9.84
C PHE A 181 -0.82 31.83 -9.62
N ARG A 182 -2.00 32.17 -10.13
CA ARG A 182 -2.64 33.47 -9.87
C ARG A 182 -3.20 33.52 -8.46
N ASN A 183 -3.29 34.74 -7.90
CA ASN A 183 -3.94 35.06 -6.61
C ASN A 183 -3.32 34.34 -5.39
N ASP A 184 -2.00 34.40 -5.26
CA ASP A 184 -1.21 33.90 -4.11
C ASP A 184 -1.40 32.39 -3.80
N LEU A 185 -1.92 31.62 -4.76
CA LEU A 185 -2.08 30.18 -4.63
C LEU A 185 -0.73 29.48 -4.68
N VAL A 186 -0.55 28.51 -3.79
CA VAL A 186 0.66 27.70 -3.68
C VAL A 186 0.27 26.23 -3.83
N MET A 187 0.98 25.51 -4.69
CA MET A 187 0.84 24.06 -4.85
C MET A 187 2.10 23.37 -4.34
N CYS A 188 1.92 22.35 -3.50
CA CYS A 188 3.01 21.54 -2.99
C CYS A 188 2.82 20.05 -3.30
N GLY A 189 3.93 19.33 -3.40
CA GLY A 189 3.91 17.90 -3.71
C GLY A 189 5.30 17.29 -3.72
N GLY A 190 5.38 15.97 -3.90
CA GLY A 190 6.64 15.25 -3.76
C GLY A 190 7.68 15.57 -4.83
N PRO A 191 8.98 15.61 -4.48
CA PRO A 191 10.04 15.53 -5.47
C PRO A 191 10.07 14.16 -6.19
N PRO A 192 10.87 13.98 -7.25
CA PRO A 192 11.14 12.67 -7.84
C PRO A 192 11.48 11.63 -6.77
N PRO A 193 10.91 10.41 -6.82
CA PRO A 193 10.27 9.76 -7.97
C PRO A 193 8.79 10.11 -8.20
N SER A 194 8.20 11.06 -7.46
CA SER A 194 6.85 11.56 -7.78
C SER A 194 6.82 12.32 -9.11
N SER A 195 5.71 12.21 -9.85
CA SER A 195 5.49 12.93 -11.12
C SER A 195 5.12 14.41 -10.94
N PHE A 196 5.08 14.92 -9.71
CA PHE A 196 4.64 16.28 -9.41
C PHE A 196 5.49 17.38 -10.07
N ALA A 197 6.79 17.15 -10.28
CA ALA A 197 7.64 18.07 -11.05
C ALA A 197 7.13 18.27 -12.50
N VAL A 198 6.53 17.25 -13.11
CA VAL A 198 5.87 17.36 -14.43
C VAL A 198 4.58 18.16 -14.31
N THR A 199 3.81 17.98 -13.23
CA THR A 199 2.61 18.79 -12.94
C THR A 199 2.95 20.28 -12.78
N GLN A 200 4.03 20.62 -12.07
CA GLN A 200 4.51 22.00 -11.96
C GLN A 200 4.87 22.60 -13.32
N LEU A 201 5.58 21.85 -14.18
CA LEU A 201 5.93 22.29 -15.53
C LEU A 201 4.68 22.55 -16.40
N ILE A 202 3.69 21.66 -16.34
CA ILE A 202 2.42 21.82 -17.08
C ILE A 202 1.69 23.08 -16.61
N VAL A 203 1.52 23.26 -15.30
CA VAL A 203 0.87 24.46 -14.74
C VAL A 203 1.59 25.73 -15.19
N ARG A 204 2.92 25.76 -15.06
CA ARG A 204 3.72 26.94 -15.41
C ARG A 204 3.71 27.27 -16.91
N ALA A 205 3.54 26.28 -17.78
CA ALA A 205 3.35 26.48 -19.21
C ALA A 205 1.93 26.96 -19.59
N MET A 206 0.95 26.84 -18.69
CA MET A 206 -0.46 27.16 -18.91
C MET A 206 -0.95 28.44 -18.21
N SER A 207 -0.11 29.10 -17.40
CA SER A 207 -0.49 30.19 -16.48
C SER A 207 -0.30 31.60 -17.06
#